data_AF-A0A918SAI0-F1
#
_entry.id   AF-A0A918SAI0-F1
#
_cell.length_a   1.000
_cell.length_b   1.000
_cell.length_c   1.000
_cell.angle_alpha   90.00
_cell.angle_beta   90.00
_cell.angle_gamma   90.00
#
_symmetry.space_group_name_H-M   'P 1'
#
loop_
_entity.id
_entity.type
_entity.pdbx_description
1 polymer ?
#
loop_
_entity_poly.entity_id
_entity_poly.type
_entity_poly.pdbx_seq_one_letter_code
_entity_poly.pdbx_strand_id
1 'polypeptide(L)'
;MLLFSSCSKEDDSSILVEENSKTATLSFGAVVNDLMSGKAALKQAMELPECSENAPATVEVILSLNGVNVVGDVGVPESINVNPTPYDYDSDGEDEYFTDESSELELEPGDYVLEYFQVLDGTGTVIWAAPIDTGTPGDYSGLVDAALPLDISLGAGVKKYVPIDVVCYDDRFVNLYGYLFFDIEGTEAIELCLFGNVCDENGRHAPANYRFDVWMYSGDAANPWGTALFDENDPYVNTIGVNNDGDDYAEPLCVFLPDSGGEDVYYGELYLIENGSSTLIREGQFTDADVTGLFDGESNTNYYHFREGCAGADSTPLFGEPGGGEGPEITADTQIYIYFDSSGSMNSTLAPLQEMRNTLLKDALLPLYDNDEDAYDEKVEVISRGTERTFDFLNIEGDTPDGNVISLVFQDEAVNVYTHSGPSWDENYPRTSTFESDITTLISRVNSFPANYYRGVIFQVATPGYPGATQFHDLITYVQNGTGNYSGNYGLSSRIEFGYVYEVNPGASAEYYRDLIVNALEDLGYDL
;
A
#
# COMPACT_ATOMS: atom_id res chain seq x y z
N MET A 1 50.84 30.00 60.37
CA MET A 1 51.65 30.51 59.25
C MET A 1 52.44 29.34 58.71
N LEU A 2 51.93 28.73 57.64
CA LEU A 2 52.57 27.66 56.90
C LEU A 2 53.70 28.25 56.06
N LEU A 3 54.92 27.71 56.17
CA LEU A 3 55.91 27.69 55.08
C LEU A 3 56.77 26.41 55.18
N PHE A 4 57.10 25.94 53.99
CA PHE A 4 57.42 24.60 53.52
C PHE A 4 58.70 23.92 54.01
N SER A 5 58.68 22.57 53.99
CA SER A 5 59.85 21.70 53.93
C SER A 5 59.65 20.63 52.85
N SER A 6 60.46 20.74 51.80
CA SER A 6 61.05 19.73 50.87
C SER A 6 61.49 18.43 51.62
N CYS A 7 61.75 17.25 51.06
CA CYS A 7 61.98 16.65 49.73
C CYS A 7 61.63 15.14 49.87
N SER A 8 61.37 14.34 48.82
CA SER A 8 62.41 13.57 48.12
C SER A 8 61.74 12.53 47.21
N LYS A 9 62.13 12.46 45.94
CA LYS A 9 62.31 11.16 45.29
C LYS A 9 63.39 11.25 44.20
N GLU A 10 64.45 10.49 44.43
CA GLU A 10 65.50 10.13 43.48
C GLU A 10 64.98 9.04 42.53
N ASP A 11 65.44 9.15 41.27
CA ASP A 11 65.98 8.11 40.35
C ASP A 11 65.16 6.82 40.14
N ASP A 12 64.97 6.25 38.94
CA ASP A 12 65.62 6.41 37.64
C ASP A 12 64.79 5.64 36.59
N SER A 13 65.13 5.82 35.32
CA SER A 13 64.89 4.90 34.19
C SER A 13 63.46 4.75 33.64
N SER A 14 63.09 5.65 32.74
CA SER A 14 63.06 5.32 31.30
C SER A 14 62.69 6.57 30.50
N ILE A 15 63.62 7.08 29.72
CA ILE A 15 63.30 7.94 28.57
C ILE A 15 62.55 7.03 27.59
N LEU A 16 61.22 6.98 27.73
CA LEU A 16 60.36 6.89 26.57
C LEU A 16 59.98 8.33 26.28
N VAL A 17 60.28 8.75 25.06
CA VAL A 17 59.73 9.97 24.49
C VAL A 17 58.22 9.77 24.51
N GLU A 18 57.53 10.25 25.54
CA GLU A 18 56.10 10.55 25.38
C GLU A 18 56.07 11.68 24.35
N GLU A 19 55.73 11.31 23.12
CA GLU A 19 55.30 12.28 22.13
C GLU A 19 54.28 13.18 22.82
N ASN A 20 54.60 14.47 22.90
CA ASN A 20 53.69 15.53 23.35
C ASN A 20 52.26 15.16 22.95
N SER A 21 51.34 14.97 23.90
CA SER A 21 49.92 14.88 23.60
C SER A 21 49.52 16.21 22.95
N LYS A 22 49.52 16.23 21.62
CA LYS A 22 49.24 17.42 20.80
C LYS A 22 47.77 17.52 20.45
N THR A 23 46.92 16.68 21.05
CA THR A 23 45.47 16.73 20.86
C THR A 23 44.93 18.08 21.32
N ALA A 24 43.93 18.56 20.59
CA ALA A 24 43.10 19.70 20.95
C ALA A 24 41.80 19.16 21.55
N THR A 25 41.22 19.88 22.50
CA THR A 25 39.89 19.55 23.04
C THR A 25 38.87 20.50 22.41
N LEU A 26 37.86 19.95 21.76
CA LEU A 26 36.74 20.69 21.21
C LEU A 26 35.53 20.56 22.14
N SER A 27 34.66 21.57 22.11
CA SER A 27 33.44 21.61 22.89
C SER A 27 32.47 22.61 22.28
N PHE A 28 31.17 22.32 22.41
CA PHE A 28 30.11 23.08 21.75
C PHE A 28 29.17 23.70 22.77
N GLY A 29 28.70 24.92 22.49
CA GLY A 29 27.62 25.57 23.24
C GLY A 29 26.41 25.75 22.34
N ALA A 30 25.26 25.18 22.69
CA ALA A 30 24.03 25.42 21.97
C ALA A 30 23.45 26.79 22.39
N VAL A 31 23.44 27.72 21.43
CA VAL A 31 22.84 29.05 21.56
C VAL A 31 21.49 29.00 20.86
N VAL A 32 20.41 28.95 21.63
CA VAL A 32 19.09 29.20 21.04
C VAL A 32 19.06 30.68 20.69
N ASN A 33 19.12 30.99 19.40
CA ASN A 33 19.17 32.37 18.96
C ASN A 33 17.88 33.08 19.45
N ASP A 34 17.98 33.95 20.46
CA ASP A 34 16.88 34.79 20.96
C ASP A 34 16.57 35.94 19.96
N LEU A 35 16.41 35.57 18.69
CA LEU A 35 15.72 36.36 17.69
C LEU A 35 14.22 36.54 18.01
N MET A 36 13.75 35.88 19.07
CA MET A 36 12.36 35.76 19.51
C MET A 36 11.91 36.95 20.36
N SER A 37 12.83 37.63 21.05
CA SER A 37 12.54 38.89 21.75
C SER A 37 12.41 40.10 20.80
N GLY A 38 13.03 40.06 19.61
CA GLY A 38 13.21 41.24 18.74
C GLY A 38 12.48 41.23 17.38
N LYS A 39 12.07 40.06 16.85
CA LYS A 39 11.54 39.95 15.47
C LYS A 39 10.21 39.19 15.38
N ALA A 40 9.21 39.57 16.19
CA ALA A 40 7.85 39.02 16.15
C ALA A 40 7.20 39.01 14.75
N ALA A 41 7.59 39.96 13.87
CA ALA A 41 7.09 40.03 12.50
C ALA A 41 7.68 38.96 11.56
N LEU A 42 8.89 38.43 11.84
CA LEU A 42 9.49 37.32 11.08
C LEU A 42 8.86 35.99 11.51
N LYS A 43 8.59 35.81 12.80
CA LYS A 43 7.94 34.61 13.36
C LYS A 43 6.57 34.33 12.73
N GLN A 44 5.83 35.40 12.40
CA GLN A 44 4.52 35.32 11.72
C GLN A 44 4.60 35.06 10.21
N ALA A 45 5.77 35.22 9.59
CA ALA A 45 5.98 35.07 8.16
C ALA A 45 6.67 33.76 7.76
N MET A 46 7.31 33.05 8.70
CA MET A 46 8.12 31.84 8.46
C MET A 46 7.66 30.60 9.25
N GLU A 47 6.47 30.64 9.86
CA GLU A 47 5.86 29.49 10.58
C GLU A 47 6.82 28.74 11.52
N LEU A 48 7.58 29.48 12.34
CA LEU A 48 8.51 28.87 13.29
C LEU A 48 7.77 28.07 14.37
N PRO A 49 8.23 26.85 14.70
CA PRO A 49 7.60 26.04 15.74
C PRO A 49 7.78 26.63 17.14
N GLU A 50 6.93 26.19 18.06
CA GLU A 50 7.10 26.50 19.48
C GLU A 50 8.25 25.67 20.07
N CYS A 51 9.11 26.33 20.85
CA CYS A 51 10.25 25.67 21.46
C CYS A 51 9.79 24.74 22.59
N SER A 52 10.39 23.55 22.65
CA SER A 52 10.19 22.66 23.79
C SER A 52 10.66 23.33 25.08
N GLU A 53 9.90 23.14 26.16
CA GLU A 53 10.25 23.56 27.52
C GLU A 53 11.14 22.52 28.22
N ASN A 54 11.45 21.39 27.57
CA ASN A 54 12.32 20.35 28.11
C ASN A 54 13.77 20.84 28.14
N ALA A 55 14.50 20.44 29.18
CA ALA A 55 15.90 20.80 29.33
C ALA A 55 16.79 19.96 28.39
N PRO A 56 17.78 20.56 27.70
CA PRO A 56 18.84 19.86 27.00
C PRO A 56 19.58 18.86 27.89
N ALA A 57 19.86 17.68 27.35
CA ALA A 57 20.62 16.63 28.03
C ALA A 57 21.81 16.13 27.20
N THR A 58 21.65 16.03 25.88
CA THR A 58 22.71 15.60 24.95
C THR A 58 22.69 16.43 23.69
N VAL A 59 23.83 16.47 22.99
CA VAL A 59 23.91 16.89 21.60
C VAL A 59 24.39 15.75 20.72
N GLU A 60 23.94 15.75 19.48
CA GLU A 60 24.41 14.83 18.45
C GLU A 60 25.19 15.60 17.39
N VAL A 61 26.38 15.12 17.05
CA VAL A 61 27.31 15.82 16.15
C VAL A 61 27.92 14.91 15.09
N ILE A 62 28.20 15.49 13.92
CA ILE A 62 29.06 14.88 12.89
C ILE A 62 30.16 15.88 12.50
N LEU A 63 31.41 15.47 12.65
CA LEU A 63 32.58 16.23 12.21
C LEU A 63 33.31 15.49 11.09
N SER A 64 33.66 16.22 10.04
CA SER A 64 34.51 15.71 8.97
C SER A 64 35.88 16.39 8.94
N LEU A 65 36.90 15.64 8.54
CA LEU A 65 38.26 16.13 8.29
C LEU A 65 38.66 15.70 6.88
N ASN A 66 38.92 16.68 5.99
CA ASN A 66 39.16 16.44 4.57
C ASN A 66 38.02 15.67 3.86
N GLY A 67 36.77 15.92 4.27
CA GLY A 67 35.58 15.28 3.70
C GLY A 67 35.37 13.83 4.12
N VAL A 68 36.00 13.40 5.22
CA VAL A 68 35.79 12.08 5.83
C VAL A 68 35.28 12.29 7.25
N ASN A 69 34.17 11.63 7.60
CA ASN A 69 33.60 11.65 8.94
C ASN A 69 34.61 11.05 9.94
N VAL A 70 34.92 11.80 10.99
CA VAL A 70 35.91 11.45 12.03
C VAL A 70 35.32 11.47 13.43
N VAL A 71 34.18 12.11 13.63
CA VAL A 71 33.34 12.03 14.84
C VAL A 71 31.90 11.89 14.37
N GLY A 72 31.21 10.82 14.79
CA GLY A 72 29.88 10.46 14.29
C GLY A 72 29.89 10.01 12.83
N ASP A 73 28.77 9.45 12.39
CA ASP A 73 28.49 9.16 10.98
C ASP A 73 27.02 9.48 10.65
N VAL A 74 26.67 9.53 9.37
CA VAL A 74 25.35 9.93 8.87
C VAL A 74 24.20 9.10 9.46
N GLY A 75 24.42 7.80 9.70
CA GLY A 75 23.40 6.93 10.31
C GLY A 75 23.54 6.75 11.82
N VAL A 76 24.65 7.22 12.42
CA VAL A 76 24.91 7.10 13.86
C VAL A 76 25.73 8.32 14.30
N PRO A 77 25.09 9.48 14.54
CA PRO A 77 25.78 10.66 15.06
C PRO A 77 26.45 10.39 16.41
N GLU A 78 27.50 11.16 16.74
CA GLU A 78 28.14 11.02 18.05
C GLU A 78 27.34 11.79 19.11
N SER A 79 26.93 11.12 20.18
CA SER A 79 26.11 11.70 21.24
C SER A 79 26.97 12.12 22.43
N ILE A 80 26.89 13.41 22.80
CA ILE A 80 27.72 14.02 23.84
C ILE A 80 26.81 14.66 24.88
N ASN A 81 27.05 14.34 26.16
CA ASN A 81 26.28 14.92 27.25
C ASN A 81 26.46 16.44 27.32
N VAL A 82 25.38 17.11 27.73
CA VAL A 82 25.32 18.54 27.94
C VAL A 82 25.20 18.82 29.43
N ASN A 83 25.88 19.85 29.89
CA ASN A 83 25.74 20.33 31.25
C ASN A 83 24.32 20.86 31.45
N PRO A 84 23.53 20.30 32.39
CA PRO A 84 22.12 20.67 32.57
C PRO A 84 21.93 22.07 33.18
N THR A 85 23.01 22.77 33.53
CA THR A 85 22.96 24.16 34.01
C THR A 85 23.57 25.07 32.94
N PRO A 86 22.76 25.93 32.28
CA PRO A 86 23.30 26.85 31.29
C PRO A 86 24.09 27.97 31.97
N TYR A 87 25.10 28.49 31.27
CA TYR A 87 25.99 29.54 31.77
C TYR A 87 26.63 30.26 30.60
N ASP A 88 26.70 31.60 30.64
CA ASP A 88 27.43 32.45 29.69
C ASP A 88 28.96 32.16 29.68
N TYR A 89 29.40 31.27 28.79
CA TYR A 89 30.80 30.80 28.73
C TYR A 89 31.73 31.70 27.92
N ASP A 90 31.20 32.38 26.91
CA ASP A 90 31.97 33.29 26.05
C ASP A 90 31.89 34.76 26.48
N SER A 91 31.08 35.06 27.51
CA SER A 91 30.85 36.37 28.09
C SER A 91 30.16 37.36 27.14
N ASP A 92 29.31 36.87 26.22
CA ASP A 92 28.50 37.67 25.31
C ASP A 92 27.17 38.16 25.93
N GLY A 93 26.78 37.57 27.07
CA GLY A 93 25.58 37.93 27.83
C GLY A 93 24.39 36.99 27.62
N GLU A 94 24.53 35.94 26.83
CA GLU A 94 23.54 34.87 26.63
C GLU A 94 23.98 33.59 27.36
N ASP A 95 23.05 32.88 28.01
CA ASP A 95 23.37 31.64 28.70
C ASP A 95 23.34 30.45 27.71
N GLU A 96 24.44 29.70 27.58
CA GLU A 96 24.49 28.53 26.69
C GLU A 96 24.46 27.18 27.41
N TYR A 97 23.93 26.18 26.72
CA TYR A 97 24.02 24.78 27.12
C TYR A 97 25.26 24.15 26.50
N PHE A 98 26.23 23.79 27.35
CA PHE A 98 27.56 23.39 26.92
C PHE A 98 27.81 21.88 27.05
N THR A 99 28.52 21.29 26.09
CA THR A 99 28.92 19.88 26.13
C THR A 99 29.91 19.57 27.26
N ASP A 100 29.71 18.47 27.96
CA ASP A 100 30.69 17.92 28.89
C ASP A 100 32.00 17.53 28.17
N GLU A 101 33.11 17.46 28.91
CA GLU A 101 34.38 16.95 28.36
C GLU A 101 34.19 15.49 27.87
N SER A 102 34.42 15.26 26.58
CA SER A 102 34.30 13.95 25.92
C SER A 102 35.61 13.56 25.23
N SER A 103 36.00 12.29 25.36
CA SER A 103 37.17 11.74 24.64
C SER A 103 37.00 11.78 23.13
N GLU A 104 35.77 11.74 22.63
CA GLU A 104 35.47 11.80 21.20
C GLU A 104 35.71 13.19 20.61
N LEU A 105 35.83 14.22 21.46
CA LEU A 105 36.23 15.57 21.08
C LEU A 105 37.69 15.91 21.43
N GLU A 106 38.50 14.91 21.79
CA GLU A 106 39.96 15.04 21.87
C GLU A 106 40.60 14.73 20.50
N LEU A 107 40.69 15.77 19.66
CA LEU A 107 41.00 15.65 18.25
C LEU A 107 42.44 16.04 17.91
N GLU A 108 43.00 15.46 16.86
CA GLU A 108 44.29 15.92 16.33
C GLU A 108 44.18 17.32 15.71
N PRO A 109 45.25 18.13 15.71
CA PRO A 109 45.22 19.45 15.09
C PRO A 109 44.87 19.38 13.60
N GLY A 110 43.91 20.19 13.15
CA GLY A 110 43.38 20.16 11.80
C GLY A 110 42.25 21.15 11.58
N ASP A 111 41.81 21.25 10.34
CA ASP A 111 40.64 22.04 9.94
C ASP A 111 39.47 21.07 9.72
N TYR A 112 38.52 21.11 10.64
CA TYR A 112 37.33 20.26 10.67
C TYR A 112 36.13 21.03 10.13
N VAL A 113 35.12 20.29 9.69
CA VAL A 113 33.82 20.83 9.32
C VAL A 113 32.78 20.16 10.20
N LEU A 114 32.00 20.96 10.92
CA LEU A 114 30.80 20.49 11.60
C LEU A 114 29.68 20.41 10.57
N GLU A 115 29.21 19.20 10.30
CA GLU A 115 28.22 18.90 9.26
C GLU A 115 26.82 18.72 9.83
N TYR A 116 26.71 18.35 11.11
CA TYR A 116 25.47 18.07 11.78
C TYR A 116 25.54 18.46 13.26
N PHE A 117 24.47 19.06 13.77
CA PHE A 117 24.33 19.41 15.18
C PHE A 117 22.85 19.46 15.60
N GLN A 118 22.47 18.60 16.52
CA GLN A 118 21.14 18.57 17.14
C GLN A 118 21.24 18.52 18.66
N VAL A 119 20.20 19.00 19.35
CA VAL A 119 20.11 19.02 20.81
C VAL A 119 18.91 18.19 21.22
N LEU A 120 19.12 17.25 22.13
CA LEU A 120 18.12 16.31 22.60
C LEU A 120 17.87 16.50 24.09
N ASP A 121 16.65 16.21 24.53
CA ASP A 121 16.30 16.18 25.94
C ASP A 121 16.68 14.86 26.63
N GLY A 122 16.41 14.76 27.94
CA GLY A 122 16.74 13.58 28.74
C GLY A 122 15.98 12.29 28.37
N THR A 123 15.04 12.36 27.42
CA THR A 123 14.32 11.20 26.87
C THR A 123 14.84 10.76 25.51
N GLY A 124 15.78 11.51 24.91
CA GLY A 124 16.27 11.27 23.56
C GLY A 124 15.41 11.92 22.47
N THR A 125 14.55 12.88 22.82
CA THR A 125 13.75 13.62 21.83
C THR A 125 14.52 14.87 21.38
N VAL A 126 14.60 15.12 20.07
CA VAL A 126 15.21 16.34 19.51
C VAL A 126 14.37 17.56 19.87
N ILE A 127 15.00 18.56 20.49
CA ILE A 127 14.34 19.80 20.91
C ILE A 127 14.82 21.01 20.13
N TRP A 128 16.08 21.05 19.70
CA TRP A 128 16.65 22.12 18.86
C TRP A 128 17.57 21.53 17.79
N ALA A 129 17.69 22.22 16.65
CA ALA A 129 18.56 21.82 15.55
C ALA A 129 19.30 23.01 14.95
N ALA A 130 20.56 22.82 14.58
CA ALA A 130 21.30 23.81 13.79
C ALA A 130 20.91 23.67 12.32
N PRO A 131 20.46 24.75 11.65
CA PRO A 131 20.04 24.67 10.26
C PRO A 131 21.26 24.60 9.33
N ILE A 132 21.11 23.88 8.22
CA ILE A 132 22.10 23.74 7.15
C ILE A 132 21.78 24.75 6.05
N ASP A 133 22.77 25.55 5.65
CA ASP A 133 22.71 26.41 4.47
C ASP A 133 22.76 25.56 3.20
N THR A 134 21.58 25.35 2.61
CA THR A 134 21.43 24.63 1.34
C THR A 134 21.48 25.59 0.13
N GLY A 135 21.61 26.89 0.36
CA GLY A 135 21.46 27.94 -0.66
C GLY A 135 20.02 28.11 -1.16
N THR A 136 19.03 27.50 -0.49
CA THR A 136 17.62 27.52 -0.91
C THR A 136 16.88 28.68 -0.24
N PRO A 137 16.25 29.60 -1.00
CA PRO A 137 15.48 30.68 -0.40
C PRO A 137 14.31 30.16 0.43
N GLY A 138 14.25 30.54 1.72
CA GLY A 138 13.15 30.21 2.62
C GLY A 138 13.47 29.15 3.67
N ASP A 139 14.68 28.58 3.68
CA ASP A 139 15.15 27.72 4.78
C ASP A 139 15.51 28.53 6.05
N TYR A 140 15.68 27.82 7.16
CA TYR A 140 16.02 28.38 8.47
C TYR A 140 17.49 28.79 8.59
N SER A 141 18.33 28.50 7.58
CA SER A 141 19.73 28.95 7.57
C SER A 141 19.84 30.47 7.63
N GLY A 142 18.88 31.19 7.03
CA GLY A 142 18.81 32.66 7.08
C GLY A 142 18.34 33.25 8.42
N LEU A 143 18.02 32.41 9.41
CA LEU A 143 17.58 32.82 10.75
C LEU A 143 18.73 32.86 11.77
N VAL A 144 19.83 32.18 11.47
CA VAL A 144 21.02 32.08 12.32
C VAL A 144 22.16 32.91 11.75
N ASP A 145 23.13 33.29 12.60
CA ASP A 145 24.28 34.06 12.15
C ASP A 145 25.34 33.16 11.51
N ALA A 146 25.44 31.90 11.97
CA ALA A 146 26.30 30.87 11.40
C ALA A 146 25.56 29.53 11.23
N ALA A 147 25.05 29.28 10.02
CA ALA A 147 24.48 27.99 9.63
C ALA A 147 25.56 26.93 9.36
N LEU A 148 25.17 25.66 9.39
CA LEU A 148 26.01 24.54 8.96
C LEU A 148 26.11 24.49 7.42
N PRO A 149 27.17 23.90 6.83
CA PRO A 149 28.37 23.36 7.48
C PRO A 149 29.28 24.46 8.05
N LEU A 150 29.87 24.21 9.23
CA LEU A 150 30.68 25.20 9.96
C LEU A 150 32.16 24.80 10.03
N ASP A 151 33.05 25.67 9.56
CA ASP A 151 34.51 25.46 9.59
C ASP A 151 35.12 25.67 10.99
N ILE A 152 35.85 24.68 11.49
CA ILE A 152 36.49 24.67 12.81
C ILE A 152 37.99 24.34 12.69
N SER A 153 38.83 25.38 12.83
CA SER A 153 40.28 25.18 12.90
C SER A 153 40.75 24.88 14.34
N LEU A 154 41.48 23.77 14.53
CA LEU A 154 42.04 23.31 15.80
C LEU A 154 43.58 23.32 15.79
N GLY A 155 44.17 24.06 16.71
CA GLY A 155 45.61 24.10 16.94
C GLY A 155 46.06 23.09 18.02
N ALA A 156 47.33 22.67 17.97
CA ALA A 156 47.89 21.73 18.94
C ALA A 156 47.79 22.23 20.39
N GLY A 157 47.19 21.41 21.26
CA GLY A 157 47.05 21.69 22.69
C GLY A 157 46.07 22.81 23.04
N VAL A 158 45.17 23.18 22.12
CA VAL A 158 44.13 24.20 22.34
C VAL A 158 42.87 23.55 22.90
N LYS A 159 42.24 24.19 23.89
CA LYS A 159 40.84 23.95 24.25
C LYS A 159 39.97 24.97 23.51
N LYS A 160 39.17 24.53 22.54
CA LYS A 160 38.33 25.39 21.70
C LYS A 160 36.86 25.23 22.09
N TYR A 161 36.23 26.36 22.33
CA TYR A 161 34.79 26.52 22.47
C TYR A 161 34.21 26.99 21.14
N VAL A 162 33.11 26.40 20.70
CA VAL A 162 32.38 26.82 19.49
C VAL A 162 30.91 27.00 19.85
N PRO A 163 30.38 28.23 19.85
CA PRO A 163 28.94 28.45 19.97
C PRO A 163 28.27 28.03 18.66
N ILE A 164 27.14 27.31 18.77
CA ILE A 164 26.35 26.81 17.66
C ILE A 164 24.96 27.42 17.75
N ASP A 165 24.58 28.16 16.72
CA ASP A 165 23.24 28.71 16.59
C ASP A 165 22.25 27.60 16.27
N VAL A 166 21.27 27.41 17.15
CA VAL A 166 20.19 26.44 16.96
C VAL A 166 18.82 27.13 16.92
N VAL A 167 17.90 26.52 16.20
CA VAL A 167 16.49 26.89 16.14
C VAL A 167 15.62 25.77 16.73
N CYS A 168 14.42 26.13 17.17
CA CYS A 168 13.48 25.20 17.79
C CYS A 168 13.07 24.12 16.79
N TYR A 169 13.07 22.86 17.21
CA TYR A 169 12.86 21.71 16.34
C TYR A 169 11.40 21.24 16.36
N ASP A 170 10.88 20.92 15.18
CA ASP A 170 9.59 20.27 14.97
C ASP A 170 9.70 19.47 13.66
N ASP A 171 9.36 18.20 13.74
CA ASP A 171 9.54 17.21 12.67
C ASP A 171 8.75 17.57 11.40
N ARG A 172 7.62 18.28 11.54
CA ARG A 172 6.80 18.74 10.40
C ARG A 172 7.52 19.75 9.52
N PHE A 173 8.52 20.45 10.06
CA PHE A 173 9.28 21.49 9.36
C PHE A 173 10.68 21.04 8.98
N VAL A 174 10.95 19.73 9.03
CA VAL A 174 12.24 19.11 8.75
C VAL A 174 12.99 19.68 7.55
N ASN A 175 12.29 19.87 6.43
CA ASN A 175 12.88 20.39 5.18
C ASN A 175 13.44 21.81 5.31
N LEU A 176 12.95 22.60 6.28
CA LEU A 176 13.38 23.98 6.50
C LEU A 176 14.70 24.06 7.28
N TYR A 177 15.12 23.02 8.00
CA TYR A 177 16.43 22.97 8.65
C TYR A 177 17.55 22.52 7.69
N GLY A 178 17.23 22.21 6.43
CA GLY A 178 18.12 21.57 5.47
C GLY A 178 18.05 20.04 5.57
N TYR A 179 18.77 19.33 4.69
CA TYR A 179 18.84 17.86 4.67
C TYR A 179 19.56 17.36 5.94
N LEU A 180 18.85 17.32 7.05
CA LEU A 180 19.29 16.73 8.30
C LEU A 180 19.26 15.21 8.13
N PHE A 181 20.36 14.54 8.47
CA PHE A 181 20.43 13.09 8.49
C PHE A 181 19.64 12.60 9.72
N PHE A 182 18.38 12.23 9.54
CA PHE A 182 17.59 11.63 10.61
C PHE A 182 17.85 10.14 10.63
N ASP A 183 18.01 9.58 11.83
CA ASP A 183 17.34 8.33 12.11
C ASP A 183 15.86 8.69 12.11
N ILE A 184 15.23 8.48 10.96
CA ILE A 184 13.79 8.48 10.87
C ILE A 184 13.39 7.30 11.78
N GLU A 185 13.03 7.54 13.06
CA GLU A 185 11.98 6.74 13.70
C GLU A 185 10.64 7.09 13.02
N GLY A 186 10.65 7.22 11.70
CA GLY A 186 9.49 6.93 10.91
C GLY A 186 9.44 5.43 10.89
N THR A 187 8.30 4.92 11.35
CA THR A 187 7.57 3.93 10.56
C THR A 187 8.08 3.98 9.12
N GLU A 188 8.73 2.91 8.66
CA GLU A 188 9.15 2.81 7.27
C GLU A 188 7.94 3.21 6.42
N ALA A 189 8.12 3.95 5.33
CA ALA A 189 6.98 4.37 4.53
C ALA A 189 6.92 3.48 3.30
N ILE A 190 5.83 2.74 3.15
CA ILE A 190 5.58 1.99 1.94
C ILE A 190 4.78 2.85 0.96
N GLU A 191 5.26 2.93 -0.29
CA GLU A 191 4.63 3.70 -1.36
C GLU A 191 3.57 2.85 -2.08
N LEU A 192 2.32 3.31 -2.06
CA LEU A 192 1.24 2.75 -2.88
C LEU A 192 0.89 3.75 -3.99
N CYS A 193 1.17 3.37 -5.23
CA CYS A 193 0.74 4.13 -6.41
C CYS A 193 -0.50 3.51 -7.04
N LEU A 194 -1.44 4.36 -7.46
CA LEU A 194 -2.64 3.97 -8.19
C LEU A 194 -2.64 4.59 -9.58
N PHE A 195 -3.22 3.89 -10.55
CA PHE A 195 -3.50 4.42 -11.88
C PHE A 195 -4.84 3.86 -12.35
N GLY A 196 -5.60 4.65 -13.11
CA GLY A 196 -6.97 4.30 -13.49
C GLY A 196 -7.27 4.55 -14.94
N ASN A 197 -8.06 3.66 -15.55
CA ASN A 197 -8.72 3.94 -16.81
C ASN A 197 -10.24 3.88 -16.68
N VAL A 198 -10.91 4.79 -17.37
CA VAL A 198 -12.35 4.70 -17.65
C VAL A 198 -12.57 4.35 -19.12
N CYS A 199 -13.63 3.61 -19.41
CA CYS A 199 -14.02 3.32 -20.79
C CYS A 199 -15.41 3.85 -21.10
N ASP A 200 -15.56 4.41 -22.30
CA ASP A 200 -16.88 4.82 -22.80
C ASP A 200 -17.72 3.62 -23.30
N GLU A 201 -18.98 3.87 -23.67
CA GLU A 201 -19.91 2.85 -24.18
C GLU A 201 -19.40 2.10 -25.44
N ASN A 202 -18.36 2.61 -26.11
CA ASN A 202 -17.74 1.98 -27.26
C ASN A 202 -16.42 1.26 -26.91
N GLY A 203 -16.08 1.16 -25.62
CA GLY A 203 -14.84 0.55 -25.12
C GLY A 203 -13.59 1.40 -25.34
N ARG A 204 -13.73 2.71 -25.62
CA ARG A 204 -12.57 3.59 -25.76
C ARG A 204 -12.02 3.94 -24.39
N HIS A 205 -10.76 3.60 -24.16
CA HIS A 205 -10.04 3.92 -22.93
C HIS A 205 -9.67 5.41 -22.86
N ALA A 206 -9.87 6.00 -21.69
CA ALA A 206 -9.34 7.29 -21.28
C ALA A 206 -8.71 7.17 -19.87
N PRO A 207 -7.72 7.99 -19.52
CA PRO A 207 -7.23 8.07 -18.14
C PRO A 207 -8.35 8.53 -17.19
N ALA A 208 -8.46 7.89 -16.03
CA ALA A 208 -9.47 8.25 -15.04
C ALA A 208 -9.07 9.51 -14.25
N ASN A 209 -10.08 10.27 -13.84
CA ASN A 209 -9.96 11.29 -12.80
C ASN A 209 -10.56 10.73 -11.51
N TYR A 210 -9.79 10.67 -10.44
CA TYR A 210 -10.15 9.96 -9.23
C TYR A 210 -9.51 10.54 -7.97
N ARG A 211 -10.10 10.21 -6.83
CA ARG A 211 -9.65 10.54 -5.48
C ARG A 211 -9.40 9.25 -4.71
N PHE A 212 -8.37 9.22 -3.89
CA PHE A 212 -8.10 8.10 -2.98
C PHE A 212 -8.06 8.60 -1.54
N ASP A 213 -8.89 8.00 -0.68
CA ASP A 213 -8.94 8.28 0.74
C ASP A 213 -8.46 7.03 1.48
N VAL A 214 -7.59 7.18 2.48
CA VAL A 214 -6.97 6.04 3.16
C VAL A 214 -6.80 6.28 4.66
N TRP A 215 -7.05 5.24 5.44
CA TRP A 215 -6.98 5.25 6.90
C TRP A 215 -6.19 4.04 7.40
N MET A 216 -5.65 4.14 8.62
CA MET A 216 -5.37 2.94 9.41
C MET A 216 -6.69 2.21 9.66
N TYR A 217 -6.68 0.88 9.55
CA TYR A 217 -7.88 0.09 9.83
C TYR A 217 -8.22 0.16 11.33
N SER A 218 -9.50 0.38 11.63
CA SER A 218 -9.98 0.54 13.01
C SER A 218 -9.99 -0.77 13.83
N GLY A 219 -9.94 -1.92 13.16
CA GLY A 219 -10.21 -3.23 13.75
C GLY A 219 -11.70 -3.61 13.79
N ASP A 220 -12.60 -2.80 13.21
CA ASP A 220 -14.04 -3.04 13.17
C ASP A 220 -14.56 -2.92 11.73
N ALA A 221 -14.95 -4.05 11.13
CA ALA A 221 -15.47 -4.10 9.76
C ALA A 221 -16.76 -3.28 9.56
N ALA A 222 -17.56 -3.03 10.61
CA ALA A 222 -18.75 -2.20 10.51
C ALA A 222 -18.44 -0.69 10.53
N ASN A 223 -17.24 -0.32 10.96
CA ASN A 223 -16.74 1.06 11.00
C ASN A 223 -15.22 1.06 10.74
N PRO A 224 -14.79 0.76 9.51
CA PRO A 224 -13.40 0.42 9.19
C PRO A 224 -12.43 1.61 9.30
N TRP A 225 -12.95 2.84 9.29
CA TRP A 225 -12.17 4.08 9.36
C TRP A 225 -11.53 4.29 10.74
N GLY A 226 -10.22 4.07 10.84
CA GLY A 226 -9.39 4.48 11.97
C GLY A 226 -8.77 5.86 11.79
N THR A 227 -7.46 5.99 12.00
CA THR A 227 -6.74 7.25 11.82
C THR A 227 -6.61 7.57 10.33
N ALA A 228 -7.08 8.74 9.89
CA ALA A 228 -6.91 9.19 8.51
C ALA A 228 -5.43 9.42 8.19
N LEU A 229 -5.00 8.95 7.02
CA LEU A 229 -3.64 9.12 6.49
C LEU A 229 -3.59 10.19 5.38
N PHE A 230 -4.61 11.04 5.30
CA PHE A 230 -4.73 12.18 4.37
C PHE A 230 -5.35 13.39 5.09
N ASP A 231 -5.20 14.59 4.52
CA ASP A 231 -5.93 15.77 4.98
C ASP A 231 -7.32 15.80 4.34
N GLU A 232 -8.38 15.75 5.15
CA GLU A 232 -9.75 15.82 4.65
C GLU A 232 -10.06 17.13 3.88
N ASN A 233 -9.29 18.20 4.14
CA ASN A 233 -9.42 19.48 3.43
C ASN A 233 -8.59 19.51 2.13
N ASP A 234 -7.67 18.56 1.95
CA ASP A 234 -6.82 18.42 0.76
C ASP A 234 -6.65 16.92 0.41
N PRO A 235 -7.73 16.26 -0.06
CA PRO A 235 -7.70 14.84 -0.31
C PRO A 235 -6.84 14.50 -1.52
N TYR A 236 -6.31 13.28 -1.56
CA TYR A 236 -5.48 12.83 -2.67
C TYR A 236 -6.28 12.71 -3.95
N VAL A 237 -6.06 13.61 -4.91
CA VAL A 237 -6.68 13.61 -6.23
C VAL A 237 -5.59 13.53 -7.29
N ASN A 238 -5.77 12.69 -8.30
CA ASN A 238 -4.77 12.52 -9.34
C ASN A 238 -4.75 13.71 -10.32
N THR A 239 -3.57 13.97 -10.90
CA THR A 239 -3.41 14.99 -11.94
C THR A 239 -3.87 14.43 -13.30
N ILE A 240 -4.75 15.15 -13.98
CA ILE A 240 -5.15 14.86 -15.36
C ILE A 240 -4.89 16.06 -16.28
N GLY A 241 -4.69 15.80 -17.57
CA GLY A 241 -4.51 16.88 -18.56
C GLY A 241 -4.54 16.42 -20.01
N VAL A 242 -4.26 17.35 -20.91
CA VAL A 242 -4.10 17.10 -22.36
C VAL A 242 -2.69 17.52 -22.76
N ASN A 243 -1.97 16.64 -23.44
CA ASN A 243 -0.60 16.92 -23.89
C ASN A 243 -0.60 17.85 -25.14
N ASN A 244 0.60 18.23 -25.60
CA ASN A 244 0.75 19.13 -26.75
C ASN A 244 0.22 18.56 -28.08
N ASP A 245 0.04 17.25 -28.17
CA ASP A 245 -0.46 16.55 -29.35
C ASP A 245 -2.00 16.37 -29.31
N GLY A 246 -2.65 16.76 -28.20
CA GLY A 246 -4.09 16.69 -28.02
C GLY A 246 -4.58 15.38 -27.39
N ASP A 247 -3.67 14.56 -26.85
CA ASP A 247 -4.01 13.30 -26.18
C ASP A 247 -4.19 13.52 -24.67
N ASP A 248 -5.21 12.87 -24.10
CA ASP A 248 -5.48 12.87 -22.65
C ASP A 248 -4.39 12.08 -21.91
N TYR A 249 -3.94 12.58 -20.76
CA TYR A 249 -3.01 11.90 -19.87
C TYR A 249 -3.46 12.03 -18.41
N ALA A 250 -3.00 11.11 -17.58
CA ALA A 250 -3.05 11.21 -16.13
C ALA A 250 -1.70 10.80 -15.54
N GLU A 251 -1.39 11.35 -14.38
CA GLU A 251 -0.27 10.90 -13.55
C GLU A 251 -0.78 9.84 -12.56
N PRO A 252 0.01 8.78 -12.28
CA PRO A 252 -0.27 7.89 -11.15
C PRO A 252 -0.34 8.69 -9.84
N LEU A 253 -1.29 8.34 -8.98
CA LEU A 253 -1.43 8.93 -7.66
C LEU A 253 -0.71 8.05 -6.64
N CYS A 254 0.37 8.54 -6.04
CA CYS A 254 1.14 7.81 -5.04
C CYS A 254 0.91 8.36 -3.64
N VAL A 255 0.66 7.48 -2.69
CA VAL A 255 0.51 7.80 -1.26
C VAL A 255 1.52 7.01 -0.44
N PHE A 256 1.90 7.56 0.70
CA PHE A 256 2.84 6.93 1.63
C PHE A 256 2.08 6.38 2.83
N LEU A 257 2.25 5.10 3.11
CA LEU A 257 1.58 4.40 4.21
C LEU A 257 2.61 4.08 5.30
N PRO A 258 2.25 4.18 6.60
CA PRO A 258 3.15 3.80 7.68
C PRO A 258 3.34 2.28 7.76
N ASP A 259 4.59 1.81 7.71
CA ASP A 259 5.05 0.43 7.85
C ASP A 259 5.85 0.28 9.17
N SER A 260 5.18 -0.25 10.17
CA SER A 260 5.63 -0.40 11.56
C SER A 260 6.21 -1.79 11.78
N GLY A 261 6.82 -2.03 12.94
CA GLY A 261 7.29 -3.38 13.28
C GLY A 261 6.14 -4.36 13.49
N GLY A 262 5.64 -4.99 12.43
CA GLY A 262 4.47 -5.88 12.45
C GLY A 262 3.85 -6.05 11.06
N GLU A 263 2.63 -6.57 11.00
CA GLU A 263 1.75 -6.45 9.83
C GLU A 263 0.85 -5.24 10.10
N ASP A 264 0.84 -4.28 9.18
CA ASP A 264 0.01 -3.10 9.25
C ASP A 264 -1.22 -3.27 8.37
N VAL A 265 -2.36 -2.82 8.88
CA VAL A 265 -3.65 -2.98 8.21
C VAL A 265 -4.26 -1.61 7.93
N TYR A 266 -4.61 -1.38 6.69
CA TYR A 266 -5.18 -0.14 6.18
C TYR A 266 -6.59 -0.38 5.63
N TYR A 267 -7.35 0.70 5.49
CA TYR A 267 -8.60 0.74 4.75
C TYR A 267 -8.56 1.85 3.72
N GLY A 268 -8.83 1.52 2.46
CA GLY A 268 -8.77 2.47 1.34
C GLY A 268 -10.11 2.59 0.64
N GLU A 269 -10.42 3.79 0.16
CA GLU A 269 -11.58 4.10 -0.64
C GLU A 269 -11.18 4.87 -1.90
N LEU A 270 -11.60 4.37 -3.05
CA LEU A 270 -11.31 4.95 -4.35
C LEU A 270 -12.60 5.55 -4.94
N TYR A 271 -12.55 6.83 -5.26
CA TYR A 271 -13.67 7.57 -5.81
C TYR A 271 -13.39 8.01 -7.24
N LEU A 272 -14.29 7.72 -8.18
CA LEU A 272 -14.26 8.28 -9.51
C LEU A 272 -14.83 9.70 -9.51
N ILE A 273 -14.14 10.65 -10.15
CA ILE A 273 -14.57 12.03 -10.29
C ILE A 273 -15.07 12.28 -11.71
N GLU A 274 -16.39 12.48 -11.85
CA GLU A 274 -17.02 12.81 -13.12
C GLU A 274 -17.89 14.05 -12.99
N ASN A 275 -17.72 15.01 -13.90
CA ASN A 275 -18.51 16.25 -13.94
C ASN A 275 -18.56 17.01 -12.60
N GLY A 276 -17.49 16.90 -11.79
CA GLY A 276 -17.38 17.54 -10.47
C GLY A 276 -18.12 16.79 -9.35
N SER A 277 -18.59 15.57 -9.60
CA SER A 277 -19.14 14.67 -8.59
C SER A 277 -18.19 13.51 -8.34
N SER A 278 -18.02 13.11 -7.08
CA SER A 278 -17.25 11.94 -6.68
C SER A 278 -18.20 10.78 -6.39
N THR A 279 -17.90 9.60 -6.93
CA THR A 279 -18.64 8.35 -6.71
C THR A 279 -17.67 7.31 -6.20
N LEU A 280 -17.96 6.66 -5.07
CA LEU A 280 -17.14 5.55 -4.57
C LEU A 280 -17.23 4.40 -5.58
N ILE A 281 -16.08 3.88 -6.00
CA ILE A 281 -15.97 2.79 -6.99
C ILE A 281 -15.17 1.60 -6.47
N ARG A 282 -14.28 1.78 -5.50
CA ARG A 282 -13.64 0.67 -4.80
C ARG A 282 -13.47 0.97 -3.31
N GLU A 283 -13.52 -0.04 -2.46
CA GLU A 283 -13.13 0.04 -1.06
C GLU A 283 -12.52 -1.30 -0.59
N GLY A 284 -11.67 -1.28 0.42
CA GLY A 284 -11.14 -2.53 0.95
C GLY A 284 -10.12 -2.36 2.05
N GLN A 285 -10.00 -3.43 2.84
CA GLN A 285 -8.90 -3.63 3.77
C GLN A 285 -7.70 -4.23 3.03
N PHE A 286 -6.50 -3.76 3.34
CA PHE A 286 -5.26 -4.27 2.77
C PHE A 286 -4.09 -4.08 3.74
N THR A 287 -2.97 -4.77 3.48
CA THR A 287 -1.78 -4.79 4.36
C THR A 287 -0.51 -4.27 3.69
N ASP A 288 0.52 -4.01 4.48
CA ASP A 288 1.90 -3.74 4.02
C ASP A 288 2.44 -4.90 3.15
N ALA A 289 2.10 -6.14 3.49
CA ALA A 289 2.42 -7.32 2.68
C ALA A 289 1.72 -7.31 1.30
N ASP A 290 0.46 -6.88 1.24
CA ASP A 290 -0.29 -6.77 -0.02
C ASP A 290 0.34 -5.70 -0.93
N VAL A 291 0.74 -4.56 -0.35
CA VAL A 291 1.37 -3.46 -1.10
C VAL A 291 2.77 -3.85 -1.58
N THR A 292 3.61 -4.47 -0.75
CA THR A 292 4.93 -4.98 -1.20
C THR A 292 4.78 -6.05 -2.28
N GLY A 293 3.78 -6.92 -2.16
CA GLY A 293 3.46 -7.97 -3.12
C GLY A 293 3.08 -7.46 -4.51
N LEU A 294 2.60 -6.22 -4.64
CA LEU A 294 2.35 -5.60 -5.96
C LEU A 294 3.63 -5.43 -6.79
N PHE A 295 4.79 -5.31 -6.14
CA PHE A 295 6.06 -4.94 -6.77
C PHE A 295 7.02 -6.12 -6.98
N ASP A 296 6.63 -7.34 -6.63
CA ASP A 296 7.47 -8.55 -6.75
C ASP A 296 7.11 -9.40 -7.99
N GLY A 297 7.98 -9.38 -9.01
CA GLY A 297 7.85 -10.27 -10.19
C GLY A 297 8.39 -9.71 -11.52
N GLU A 298 8.43 -10.55 -12.58
CA GLU A 298 8.95 -10.18 -13.91
C GLU A 298 8.02 -9.23 -14.72
N SER A 299 6.79 -8.99 -14.26
CA SER A 299 5.77 -8.15 -14.93
C SER A 299 5.45 -6.87 -14.16
N ASN A 300 6.45 -6.32 -13.50
CA ASN A 300 6.34 -5.23 -12.54
C ASN A 300 5.62 -3.99 -13.11
N THR A 301 4.42 -3.69 -12.63
CA THR A 301 3.79 -2.38 -12.78
C THR A 301 3.96 -1.64 -11.46
N ASN A 302 4.58 -0.46 -11.49
CA ASN A 302 4.84 0.35 -10.28
C ASN A 302 3.56 0.97 -9.67
N TYR A 303 2.38 0.40 -9.92
CA TYR A 303 1.09 0.91 -9.45
C TYR A 303 -0.01 -0.15 -9.52
N TYR A 304 -0.98 -0.05 -8.62
CA TYR A 304 -2.29 -0.69 -8.72
C TYR A 304 -3.08 -0.05 -9.87
N HIS A 305 -3.46 -0.84 -10.87
CA HIS A 305 -4.20 -0.39 -12.03
C HIS A 305 -5.68 -0.80 -11.94
N PHE A 306 -6.56 0.17 -11.68
CA PHE A 306 -8.01 -0.06 -11.73
C PHE A 306 -8.62 0.28 -13.09
N ARG A 307 -9.72 -0.39 -13.41
CA ARG A 307 -10.43 -0.28 -14.69
C ARG A 307 -11.92 -0.11 -14.43
N GLU A 308 -12.45 1.07 -14.75
CA GLU A 308 -13.86 1.39 -14.54
C GLU A 308 -14.62 1.43 -15.87
N GLY A 309 -15.65 0.59 -16.00
CA GLY A 309 -16.41 0.43 -17.25
C GLY A 309 -15.61 -0.18 -18.43
N CYS A 310 -14.39 -0.68 -18.19
CA CYS A 310 -13.52 -1.29 -19.20
C CYS A 310 -13.59 -2.82 -19.18
N ALA A 311 -13.17 -3.46 -20.28
CA ALA A 311 -12.93 -4.91 -20.29
C ALA A 311 -11.60 -5.25 -19.58
N GLY A 312 -11.62 -6.28 -18.74
CA GLY A 312 -10.48 -6.76 -17.96
C GLY A 312 -10.59 -6.39 -16.47
N ALA A 313 -10.01 -7.24 -15.61
CA ALA A 313 -9.99 -7.01 -14.17
C ALA A 313 -9.03 -5.87 -13.80
N ASP A 314 -9.15 -5.36 -12.57
CA ASP A 314 -8.09 -4.57 -11.95
C ASP A 314 -6.78 -5.40 -11.90
N SER A 315 -5.65 -4.75 -11.62
CA SER A 315 -4.45 -5.50 -11.18
C SER A 315 -4.75 -6.31 -9.91
N THR A 316 -3.79 -7.12 -9.44
CA THR A 316 -3.90 -7.94 -8.21
C THR A 316 -4.85 -7.32 -7.18
N PRO A 317 -5.93 -8.03 -6.80
CA PRO A 317 -7.07 -7.42 -6.13
C PRO A 317 -6.66 -6.88 -4.75
N LEU A 318 -6.55 -5.55 -4.65
CA LEU A 318 -6.28 -4.82 -3.40
C LEU A 318 -7.56 -4.20 -2.82
N PHE A 319 -8.52 -3.87 -3.68
CA PHE A 319 -9.79 -3.24 -3.31
C PHE A 319 -10.96 -3.96 -3.98
N GLY A 320 -12.10 -4.04 -3.29
CA GLY A 320 -13.37 -4.55 -3.80
C GLY A 320 -14.33 -3.43 -4.19
N GLU A 321 -15.51 -3.75 -4.69
CA GLU A 321 -16.57 -2.77 -4.98
C GLU A 321 -17.26 -2.30 -3.68
N PRO A 322 -17.67 -1.03 -3.59
CA PRO A 322 -18.30 -0.49 -2.39
C PRO A 322 -19.65 -1.10 -2.06
N GLY A 323 -19.84 -1.41 -0.78
CA GLY A 323 -20.94 -2.22 -0.27
C GLY A 323 -20.62 -3.71 -0.19
N GLY A 324 -19.42 -4.14 -0.57
CA GLY A 324 -18.88 -5.46 -0.29
C GLY A 324 -18.17 -5.45 1.06
N GLY A 325 -18.83 -5.99 2.11
CA GLY A 325 -18.10 -6.46 3.30
C GLY A 325 -17.05 -7.52 2.93
N GLU A 326 -16.29 -8.03 3.92
CA GLU A 326 -15.36 -9.17 3.79
C GLU A 326 -15.71 -10.05 2.58
N GLY A 327 -14.69 -10.34 1.76
CA GLY A 327 -14.83 -11.17 0.55
C GLY A 327 -15.78 -12.34 0.78
N PRO A 328 -16.54 -12.76 -0.24
CA PRO A 328 -17.65 -13.67 -0.03
C PRO A 328 -17.22 -14.90 0.79
N GLU A 329 -17.95 -15.20 1.88
CA GLU A 329 -17.63 -16.32 2.77
C GLU A 329 -18.55 -17.52 2.50
N ILE A 330 -17.99 -18.73 2.55
CA ILE A 330 -18.79 -19.95 2.61
C ILE A 330 -19.16 -20.21 4.08
N THR A 331 -20.45 -20.10 4.37
CA THR A 331 -21.01 -20.34 5.71
C THR A 331 -21.83 -21.62 5.71
N ALA A 332 -22.27 -22.05 6.90
CA ALA A 332 -23.15 -23.21 7.04
C ALA A 332 -24.46 -23.09 6.25
N ASP A 333 -24.89 -21.88 5.86
CA ASP A 333 -26.10 -21.62 5.07
C ASP A 333 -25.85 -21.44 3.57
N THR A 334 -24.59 -21.46 3.11
CA THR A 334 -24.26 -21.29 1.69
C THR A 334 -24.73 -22.49 0.87
N GLN A 335 -25.40 -22.22 -0.24
CA GLN A 335 -25.86 -23.19 -1.23
C GLN A 335 -24.88 -23.23 -2.41
N ILE A 336 -24.46 -24.42 -2.84
CA ILE A 336 -23.55 -24.60 -3.99
C ILE A 336 -24.21 -25.51 -5.02
N TYR A 337 -24.59 -24.95 -6.15
CA TYR A 337 -25.20 -25.69 -7.25
C TYR A 337 -24.20 -25.92 -8.38
N ILE A 338 -23.87 -27.18 -8.63
CA ILE A 338 -23.00 -27.61 -9.73
C ILE A 338 -23.89 -28.10 -10.88
N TYR A 339 -24.28 -27.19 -11.75
CA TYR A 339 -25.02 -27.51 -12.96
C TYR A 339 -24.12 -28.23 -13.97
N PHE A 340 -24.59 -29.37 -14.45
CA PHE A 340 -23.91 -30.19 -15.45
C PHE A 340 -24.79 -30.34 -16.69
N ASP A 341 -24.23 -30.00 -17.84
CA ASP A 341 -24.88 -30.26 -19.13
C ASP A 341 -24.95 -31.77 -19.42
N SER A 342 -26.18 -32.30 -19.35
CA SER A 342 -26.50 -33.70 -19.59
C SER A 342 -27.09 -33.95 -20.98
N SER A 343 -26.92 -33.05 -21.94
CA SER A 343 -27.29 -33.20 -23.36
C SER A 343 -26.63 -34.43 -24.01
N GLY A 344 -25.44 -34.80 -23.52
CA GLY A 344 -24.79 -36.09 -23.73
C GLY A 344 -23.37 -36.00 -24.31
N SER A 345 -22.97 -34.86 -24.84
CA SER A 345 -21.61 -34.55 -25.29
C SER A 345 -20.56 -34.70 -24.17
N MET A 346 -20.96 -34.40 -22.92
CA MET A 346 -20.11 -34.40 -21.73
C MET A 346 -20.27 -35.63 -20.81
N ASN A 347 -20.82 -36.74 -21.30
CA ASN A 347 -21.15 -37.91 -20.45
C ASN A 347 -19.99 -38.44 -19.58
N SER A 348 -18.73 -38.27 -20.01
CA SER A 348 -17.56 -38.70 -19.23
C SER A 348 -17.28 -37.84 -18.00
N THR A 349 -17.81 -36.61 -17.94
CA THR A 349 -17.54 -35.61 -16.90
C THR A 349 -18.44 -35.78 -15.66
N LEU A 350 -19.66 -36.31 -15.82
CA LEU A 350 -20.63 -36.42 -14.72
C LEU A 350 -20.12 -37.27 -13.54
N ALA A 351 -19.60 -38.47 -13.82
CA ALA A 351 -19.17 -39.37 -12.76
C ALA A 351 -18.00 -38.80 -11.93
N PRO A 352 -16.94 -38.23 -12.54
CA PRO A 352 -15.92 -37.50 -11.80
C PRO A 352 -16.44 -36.30 -10.99
N LEU A 353 -17.39 -35.52 -11.51
CA LEU A 353 -18.00 -34.40 -10.74
C LEU A 353 -18.76 -34.91 -9.51
N GLN A 354 -19.51 -36.00 -9.65
CA GLN A 354 -20.20 -36.64 -8.53
C GLN A 354 -19.22 -37.23 -7.52
N GLU A 355 -18.14 -37.87 -7.98
CA GLU A 355 -17.08 -38.39 -7.12
C GLU A 355 -16.39 -37.26 -6.34
N MET A 356 -16.02 -36.18 -7.03
CA MET A 356 -15.43 -34.98 -6.45
C MET A 356 -16.31 -34.37 -5.37
N ARG A 357 -17.60 -34.11 -5.67
CA ARG A 357 -18.57 -33.55 -4.71
C ARG A 357 -18.74 -34.44 -3.49
N ASN A 358 -18.80 -35.76 -3.67
CA ASN A 358 -19.07 -36.71 -2.59
C ASN A 358 -17.85 -37.07 -1.73
N THR A 359 -16.64 -36.69 -2.16
CA THR A 359 -15.39 -37.05 -1.48
C THR A 359 -14.54 -35.80 -1.25
N LEU A 360 -13.79 -35.36 -2.25
CA LEU A 360 -12.75 -34.34 -2.12
C LEU A 360 -13.28 -32.96 -1.70
N LEU A 361 -14.39 -32.52 -2.29
CA LEU A 361 -14.99 -31.23 -1.94
C LEU A 361 -15.73 -31.31 -0.60
N LYS A 362 -16.33 -32.47 -0.29
CA LYS A 362 -16.95 -32.72 1.02
C LYS A 362 -15.89 -32.66 2.12
N ASP A 363 -14.74 -33.29 1.93
CA ASP A 363 -13.64 -33.24 2.90
C ASP A 363 -13.15 -31.81 3.16
N ALA A 364 -13.15 -30.95 2.14
CA ALA A 364 -12.73 -29.55 2.24
C ALA A 364 -13.78 -28.66 2.92
N LEU A 365 -15.05 -28.76 2.51
CA LEU A 365 -16.09 -27.82 2.92
C LEU A 365 -16.86 -28.25 4.17
N LEU A 366 -16.88 -29.54 4.52
CA LEU A 366 -17.65 -30.06 5.65
C LEU A 366 -17.40 -29.31 6.99
N PRO A 367 -16.16 -28.86 7.32
CA PRO A 367 -15.94 -28.02 8.50
C PRO A 367 -16.72 -26.70 8.51
N LEU A 368 -16.99 -26.12 7.34
CA LEU A 368 -17.75 -24.87 7.16
C LEU A 368 -19.27 -25.10 7.32
N TYR A 369 -19.72 -26.34 7.20
CA TYR A 369 -21.10 -26.78 7.46
C TYR A 369 -21.23 -27.41 8.85
N ASP A 370 -20.52 -26.89 9.86
CA ASP A 370 -20.53 -27.38 11.25
C ASP A 370 -20.19 -28.87 11.42
N ASN A 371 -19.48 -29.46 10.45
CA ASN A 371 -19.25 -30.90 10.33
C ASN A 371 -20.53 -31.74 10.22
N ASP A 372 -21.62 -31.16 9.72
CA ASP A 372 -22.90 -31.83 9.44
C ASP A 372 -22.94 -32.33 7.99
N GLU A 373 -22.81 -33.65 7.83
CA GLU A 373 -22.84 -34.30 6.52
C GLU A 373 -24.19 -34.17 5.81
N ASP A 374 -25.30 -34.21 6.55
CA ASP A 374 -26.64 -34.11 5.97
C ASP A 374 -26.88 -32.68 5.47
N ALA A 375 -26.39 -31.67 6.21
CA ALA A 375 -26.46 -30.26 5.80
C ALA A 375 -25.62 -30.00 4.53
N TYR A 376 -24.40 -30.53 4.46
CA TYR A 376 -23.58 -30.44 3.24
C TYR A 376 -24.28 -31.14 2.06
N ASP A 377 -24.78 -32.36 2.28
CA ASP A 377 -25.39 -33.15 1.23
C ASP A 377 -26.72 -32.54 0.71
N GLU A 378 -27.40 -31.72 1.52
CA GLU A 378 -28.57 -30.93 1.12
C GLU A 378 -28.20 -29.65 0.36
N LYS A 379 -27.07 -29.00 0.70
CA LYS A 379 -26.72 -27.66 0.19
C LYS A 379 -25.75 -27.64 -0.98
N VAL A 380 -24.96 -28.70 -1.17
CA VAL A 380 -23.99 -28.80 -2.26
C VAL A 380 -24.46 -29.85 -3.26
N GLU A 381 -24.99 -29.48 -4.41
CA GLU A 381 -25.64 -30.45 -5.33
C GLU A 381 -25.00 -30.48 -6.72
N VAL A 382 -24.92 -31.67 -7.32
CA VAL A 382 -24.65 -31.81 -8.77
C VAL A 382 -25.97 -31.98 -9.50
N ILE A 383 -26.35 -30.98 -10.28
CA ILE A 383 -27.65 -30.87 -10.94
C ILE A 383 -27.49 -31.13 -12.44
N SER A 384 -28.03 -32.23 -12.94
CA SER A 384 -28.02 -32.53 -14.38
C SER A 384 -29.16 -31.83 -15.12
N ARG A 385 -28.82 -31.08 -16.19
CA ARG A 385 -29.77 -30.42 -17.08
C ARG A 385 -29.33 -30.56 -18.53
N GLY A 386 -30.22 -30.99 -19.42
CA GLY A 386 -29.93 -31.13 -20.85
C GLY A 386 -30.54 -30.04 -21.72
N THR A 387 -30.86 -28.88 -21.15
CA THR A 387 -31.48 -27.75 -21.88
C THR A 387 -30.45 -26.79 -22.48
N GLU A 388 -29.17 -26.90 -22.07
CA GLU A 388 -28.06 -26.06 -22.56
C GLU A 388 -28.27 -24.55 -22.32
N ARG A 389 -29.00 -24.19 -21.25
CA ARG A 389 -29.34 -22.81 -20.91
C ARG A 389 -28.44 -22.25 -19.81
N THR A 390 -27.15 -22.06 -20.10
CA THR A 390 -26.12 -21.56 -19.17
C THR A 390 -26.58 -20.38 -18.30
N PHE A 391 -27.24 -19.37 -18.88
CA PHE A 391 -27.67 -18.19 -18.13
C PHE A 391 -28.91 -18.44 -17.28
N ASP A 392 -29.74 -19.42 -17.65
CA ASP A 392 -30.84 -19.91 -16.82
C ASP A 392 -30.30 -20.73 -15.63
N PHE A 393 -29.21 -21.48 -15.83
CA PHE A 393 -28.52 -22.24 -14.78
C PHE A 393 -27.79 -21.32 -13.79
N LEU A 394 -27.07 -20.30 -14.30
CA LEU A 394 -26.53 -19.22 -13.45
C LEU A 394 -27.65 -18.51 -12.70
N ASN A 395 -28.81 -18.34 -13.32
CA ASN A 395 -29.99 -17.79 -12.67
C ASN A 395 -30.67 -18.76 -11.67
N ILE A 396 -30.05 -19.91 -11.37
CA ILE A 396 -30.57 -20.93 -10.46
C ILE A 396 -32.01 -21.33 -10.88
N GLU A 397 -32.28 -21.34 -12.20
CA GLU A 397 -33.58 -21.62 -12.80
C GLU A 397 -34.76 -20.78 -12.26
N GLY A 398 -34.46 -19.61 -11.67
CA GLY A 398 -35.46 -18.71 -11.06
C GLY A 398 -35.58 -18.81 -9.53
N ASP A 399 -34.89 -19.75 -8.89
CA ASP A 399 -34.97 -19.97 -7.44
C ASP A 399 -34.16 -18.95 -6.64
N THR A 400 -34.67 -18.56 -5.48
CA THR A 400 -33.98 -17.68 -4.51
C THR A 400 -33.90 -18.41 -3.16
N PRO A 401 -32.89 -19.29 -2.98
CA PRO A 401 -32.67 -19.97 -1.71
C PRO A 401 -32.39 -19.01 -0.56
N ASP A 402 -32.61 -19.48 0.67
CA ASP A 402 -32.10 -18.81 1.86
C ASP A 402 -30.58 -19.05 1.97
N GLY A 403 -29.83 -18.04 2.41
CA GLY A 403 -28.35 -18.07 2.49
C GLY A 403 -27.65 -17.53 1.23
N ASN A 404 -26.33 -17.54 1.22
CA ASN A 404 -25.54 -17.17 0.04
C ASN A 404 -25.56 -18.31 -1.00
N VAL A 405 -25.36 -18.00 -2.28
CA VAL A 405 -25.45 -18.97 -3.38
C VAL A 405 -24.23 -18.89 -4.30
N ILE A 406 -23.71 -20.06 -4.62
CA ILE A 406 -22.67 -20.28 -5.62
C ILE A 406 -23.25 -21.15 -6.74
N SER A 407 -23.28 -20.65 -7.98
CA SER A 407 -23.74 -21.41 -9.15
C SER A 407 -22.57 -21.74 -10.09
N LEU A 408 -22.17 -23.01 -10.13
CA LEU A 408 -21.06 -23.53 -10.94
C LEU A 408 -21.63 -24.27 -12.15
N VAL A 409 -21.40 -23.77 -13.36
CA VAL A 409 -22.03 -24.30 -14.59
C VAL A 409 -20.99 -24.95 -15.49
N PHE A 410 -21.04 -26.28 -15.62
CA PHE A 410 -20.24 -27.07 -16.55
C PHE A 410 -21.03 -27.35 -17.82
N GLN A 411 -20.61 -26.76 -18.94
CA GLN A 411 -21.30 -26.89 -20.22
C GLN A 411 -20.30 -26.81 -21.39
N ASP A 412 -20.58 -27.52 -22.47
CA ASP A 412 -19.77 -27.50 -23.68
C ASP A 412 -20.53 -26.97 -24.90
N GLU A 413 -21.85 -26.85 -24.87
CA GLU A 413 -22.57 -26.33 -26.03
C GLU A 413 -23.82 -25.56 -25.67
N ALA A 414 -24.25 -24.64 -26.55
CA ALA A 414 -25.53 -23.94 -26.44
C ALA A 414 -26.17 -23.75 -27.83
N VAL A 415 -25.93 -24.70 -28.73
CA VAL A 415 -26.27 -24.55 -30.15
C VAL A 415 -27.78 -24.64 -30.34
N ASN A 416 -28.34 -23.70 -31.09
CA ASN A 416 -29.78 -23.49 -31.29
C ASN A 416 -30.53 -22.90 -30.08
N VAL A 417 -29.88 -22.81 -28.92
CA VAL A 417 -30.43 -22.16 -27.72
C VAL A 417 -29.93 -20.72 -27.65
N TYR A 418 -28.61 -20.52 -27.63
CA TYR A 418 -27.97 -19.21 -27.59
C TYR A 418 -27.15 -18.90 -28.83
N THR A 419 -26.60 -19.92 -29.49
CA THR A 419 -25.85 -19.77 -30.74
C THR A 419 -26.64 -20.34 -31.93
N HIS A 420 -26.14 -20.11 -33.14
CA HIS A 420 -26.73 -20.64 -34.36
C HIS A 420 -25.89 -21.78 -34.93
N SER A 421 -26.54 -22.78 -35.53
CA SER A 421 -25.85 -23.86 -36.24
C SER A 421 -25.14 -23.31 -37.49
N GLY A 422 -23.80 -23.36 -37.54
CA GLY A 422 -23.05 -23.05 -38.76
C GLY A 422 -21.59 -22.60 -38.50
N PRO A 423 -20.68 -22.81 -39.46
CA PRO A 423 -19.24 -22.54 -39.29
C PRO A 423 -18.86 -21.05 -39.37
N SER A 424 -19.82 -20.13 -39.37
CA SER A 424 -19.62 -18.69 -39.58
C SER A 424 -20.38 -17.83 -38.56
N TRP A 425 -20.70 -18.40 -37.40
CA TRP A 425 -21.31 -17.66 -36.30
C TRP A 425 -20.22 -16.90 -35.53
N ASP A 426 -20.47 -15.63 -35.21
CA ASP A 426 -19.55 -14.74 -34.51
C ASP A 426 -20.31 -13.76 -33.60
N GLU A 427 -19.57 -12.86 -32.94
CA GLU A 427 -20.12 -11.84 -32.03
C GLU A 427 -21.12 -10.86 -32.68
N ASN A 428 -21.13 -10.74 -34.02
CA ASN A 428 -22.01 -9.81 -34.75
C ASN A 428 -23.27 -10.51 -35.27
N TYR A 429 -23.39 -11.82 -35.08
CA TYR A 429 -24.59 -12.56 -35.43
C TYR A 429 -25.76 -12.17 -34.51
N PRO A 430 -27.01 -12.06 -35.01
CA PRO A 430 -28.15 -11.73 -34.16
C PRO A 430 -28.30 -12.71 -32.99
N ARG A 431 -28.50 -12.18 -31.78
CA ARG A 431 -28.78 -12.97 -30.59
C ARG A 431 -30.09 -13.74 -30.75
N THR A 432 -30.19 -14.90 -30.11
CA THR A 432 -31.48 -15.61 -30.01
C THR A 432 -32.37 -14.93 -28.98
N SER A 433 -33.69 -15.08 -29.11
CA SER A 433 -34.64 -14.56 -28.12
C SER A 433 -34.48 -15.22 -26.75
N THR A 434 -34.06 -16.49 -26.72
CA THR A 434 -33.83 -17.23 -25.47
C THR A 434 -32.62 -16.66 -24.73
N PHE A 435 -31.53 -16.36 -25.46
CA PHE A 435 -30.37 -15.68 -24.88
C PHE A 435 -30.78 -14.35 -24.26
N GLU A 436 -31.47 -13.49 -25.02
CA GLU A 436 -31.87 -12.17 -24.54
C GLU A 436 -32.75 -12.25 -23.28
N SER A 437 -33.68 -13.20 -23.24
CA SER A 437 -34.54 -13.42 -22.07
C SER A 437 -33.73 -13.86 -20.84
N ASP A 438 -32.81 -14.79 -21.01
CA ASP A 438 -32.10 -15.41 -19.89
C ASP A 438 -31.07 -14.47 -19.29
N ILE A 439 -30.25 -13.83 -20.13
CA ILE A 439 -29.21 -12.91 -19.66
C ILE A 439 -29.81 -11.68 -18.97
N THR A 440 -30.90 -11.12 -19.51
CA THR A 440 -31.54 -9.95 -18.90
C THR A 440 -32.24 -10.30 -17.59
N THR A 441 -32.81 -11.51 -17.49
CA THR A 441 -33.39 -12.01 -16.23
C THR A 441 -32.31 -12.24 -15.18
N LEU A 442 -31.20 -12.89 -15.55
CA LEU A 442 -30.05 -13.10 -14.67
C LEU A 442 -29.51 -11.77 -14.13
N ILE A 443 -29.17 -10.84 -15.02
CA ILE A 443 -28.66 -9.50 -14.67
C ILE A 443 -29.63 -8.77 -13.75
N SER A 444 -30.93 -8.79 -14.06
CA SER A 444 -31.96 -8.15 -13.23
C SER A 444 -32.05 -8.77 -11.84
N ARG A 445 -31.85 -10.08 -11.69
CA ARG A 445 -31.94 -10.76 -10.40
C ARG A 445 -30.68 -10.55 -9.57
N VAL A 446 -29.50 -10.64 -10.18
CA VAL A 446 -28.23 -10.34 -9.51
C VAL A 446 -28.24 -8.91 -8.95
N ASN A 447 -28.71 -7.93 -9.72
CA ASN A 447 -28.88 -6.54 -9.24
C ASN A 447 -29.85 -6.38 -8.05
N SER A 448 -30.72 -7.37 -7.82
CA SER A 448 -31.69 -7.32 -6.72
C SER A 448 -31.22 -8.03 -5.45
N PHE A 449 -30.13 -8.79 -5.55
CA PHE A 449 -29.60 -9.54 -4.42
C PHE A 449 -28.79 -8.62 -3.48
N PRO A 450 -28.74 -8.94 -2.18
CA PRO A 450 -27.79 -8.32 -1.27
C PRO A 450 -26.34 -8.51 -1.74
N ALA A 451 -25.44 -7.64 -1.28
CA ALA A 451 -24.01 -7.83 -1.48
C ALA A 451 -23.55 -9.22 -0.98
N ASN A 452 -22.59 -9.82 -1.68
CA ASN A 452 -22.03 -11.15 -1.41
C ASN A 452 -23.04 -12.32 -1.39
N TYR A 453 -24.30 -12.10 -1.72
CA TYR A 453 -25.31 -13.16 -1.78
C TYR A 453 -25.04 -14.15 -2.93
N TYR A 454 -24.55 -13.69 -4.09
CA TYR A 454 -24.43 -14.54 -5.27
C TYR A 454 -23.04 -14.47 -5.92
N ARG A 455 -22.53 -15.65 -6.31
CA ARG A 455 -21.39 -15.85 -7.21
C ARG A 455 -21.71 -16.94 -8.22
N GLY A 456 -21.22 -16.79 -9.45
CA GLY A 456 -21.40 -17.78 -10.51
C GLY A 456 -20.09 -18.07 -11.25
N VAL A 457 -19.86 -19.30 -11.68
CA VAL A 457 -18.70 -19.64 -12.51
C VAL A 457 -19.15 -20.44 -13.71
N ILE A 458 -18.66 -20.07 -14.90
CA ILE A 458 -18.87 -20.84 -16.12
C ILE A 458 -17.62 -21.65 -16.42
N PHE A 459 -17.75 -22.96 -16.39
CA PHE A 459 -16.74 -23.92 -16.81
C PHE A 459 -17.04 -24.38 -18.24
N GLN A 460 -16.38 -23.76 -19.21
CA GLN A 460 -16.47 -24.17 -20.59
C GLN A 460 -15.66 -25.46 -20.80
N VAL A 461 -16.36 -26.55 -21.11
CA VAL A 461 -15.74 -27.87 -21.30
C VAL A 461 -15.35 -28.08 -22.76
N ALA A 462 -14.07 -28.38 -23.00
CA ALA A 462 -13.52 -28.57 -24.32
C ALA A 462 -13.73 -30.01 -24.81
N THR A 463 -14.91 -30.32 -25.32
CA THR A 463 -15.22 -31.64 -25.90
C THR A 463 -14.49 -31.84 -27.24
N PRO A 464 -13.47 -32.72 -27.31
CA PRO A 464 -12.61 -32.79 -28.49
C PRO A 464 -13.34 -33.22 -29.75
N GLY A 465 -13.14 -32.47 -30.84
CA GLY A 465 -13.74 -32.78 -32.14
C GLY A 465 -15.22 -32.43 -32.24
N TYR A 466 -15.78 -31.72 -31.23
CA TYR A 466 -17.15 -31.27 -31.24
C TYR A 466 -17.25 -29.75 -31.54
N PRO A 467 -17.82 -29.34 -32.69
CA PRO A 467 -17.89 -27.92 -33.04
C PRO A 467 -18.71 -27.06 -32.07
N GLY A 468 -19.67 -27.66 -31.35
CA GLY A 468 -20.46 -26.96 -30.33
C GLY A 468 -19.59 -26.39 -29.20
N ALA A 469 -18.54 -27.13 -28.81
CA ALA A 469 -17.54 -26.71 -27.82
C ALA A 469 -16.84 -25.40 -28.20
N THR A 470 -16.41 -25.28 -29.45
CA THR A 470 -15.78 -24.05 -29.94
C THR A 470 -16.77 -22.89 -30.00
N GLN A 471 -17.99 -23.13 -30.49
CA GLN A 471 -19.00 -22.06 -30.54
C GLN A 471 -19.42 -21.58 -29.14
N PHE A 472 -19.46 -22.48 -28.16
CA PHE A 472 -19.77 -22.13 -26.78
C PHE A 472 -18.62 -21.37 -26.12
N HIS A 473 -17.37 -21.79 -26.33
CA HIS A 473 -16.20 -21.02 -25.95
C HIS A 473 -16.28 -19.58 -26.47
N ASP A 474 -16.55 -19.42 -27.77
CA ASP A 474 -16.66 -18.10 -28.41
C ASP A 474 -17.82 -17.29 -27.82
N LEU A 475 -18.99 -17.91 -27.60
CA LEU A 475 -20.13 -17.27 -26.92
C LEU A 475 -19.76 -16.71 -25.55
N ILE A 476 -19.18 -17.55 -24.69
CA ILE A 476 -18.83 -17.12 -23.34
C ILE A 476 -17.78 -16.03 -23.38
N THR A 477 -16.82 -16.11 -24.31
CA THR A 477 -15.82 -15.05 -24.56
C THR A 477 -16.48 -13.72 -24.94
N TYR A 478 -17.46 -13.72 -25.83
CA TYR A 478 -18.15 -12.49 -26.24
C TYR A 478 -18.99 -11.90 -25.11
N VAL A 479 -19.65 -12.75 -24.33
CA VAL A 479 -20.46 -12.32 -23.18
C VAL A 479 -19.58 -11.78 -22.05
N GLN A 480 -18.50 -12.49 -21.71
CA GLN A 480 -17.51 -12.05 -20.72
C GLN A 480 -16.92 -10.71 -21.11
N ASN A 481 -16.49 -10.54 -22.35
CA ASN A 481 -15.83 -9.31 -22.78
C ASN A 481 -16.82 -8.21 -23.21
N GLY A 482 -18.11 -8.52 -23.30
CA GLY A 482 -19.14 -7.58 -23.73
C GLY A 482 -18.93 -7.09 -25.17
N THR A 483 -18.55 -7.96 -26.10
CA THR A 483 -18.18 -7.58 -27.47
C THR A 483 -19.29 -7.81 -28.49
N GLY A 484 -19.24 -7.09 -29.61
CA GLY A 484 -20.23 -7.19 -30.68
C GLY A 484 -21.67 -6.98 -30.18
N ASN A 485 -22.55 -7.90 -30.55
CA ASN A 485 -23.94 -7.92 -30.08
C ASN A 485 -24.07 -8.33 -28.60
N TYR A 486 -23.02 -8.74 -27.91
CA TYR A 486 -23.07 -9.11 -26.49
C TYR A 486 -22.65 -7.96 -25.57
N SER A 487 -22.54 -6.73 -26.10
CA SER A 487 -22.23 -5.52 -25.33
C SER A 487 -23.40 -4.98 -24.50
N GLY A 488 -23.08 -4.15 -23.50
CA GLY A 488 -24.06 -3.47 -22.64
C GLY A 488 -24.90 -4.45 -21.81
N ASN A 489 -26.22 -4.31 -21.84
CA ASN A 489 -27.17 -5.13 -21.05
C ASN A 489 -27.20 -6.62 -21.42
N TYR A 490 -26.39 -7.05 -22.38
CA TYR A 490 -26.33 -8.42 -22.88
C TYR A 490 -24.97 -9.08 -22.63
N GLY A 491 -24.06 -8.36 -21.95
CA GLY A 491 -22.74 -8.84 -21.55
C GLY A 491 -22.59 -8.86 -20.04
N LEU A 492 -21.48 -9.42 -19.60
CA LEU A 492 -21.10 -9.53 -18.18
C LEU A 492 -19.74 -8.88 -17.91
N SER A 493 -19.21 -8.08 -18.84
CA SER A 493 -17.88 -7.47 -18.73
C SER A 493 -17.71 -6.51 -17.55
N SER A 494 -18.81 -5.93 -17.06
CA SER A 494 -18.82 -5.05 -15.90
C SER A 494 -19.29 -5.75 -14.61
N ARG A 495 -19.18 -7.08 -14.56
CA ARG A 495 -19.78 -7.89 -13.49
C ARG A 495 -18.70 -8.73 -12.80
N ILE A 496 -18.50 -8.48 -11.53
CA ILE A 496 -17.52 -9.19 -10.69
C ILE A 496 -18.09 -10.48 -10.10
N GLU A 497 -19.41 -10.68 -10.19
CA GLU A 497 -20.07 -11.84 -9.62
C GLU A 497 -19.79 -13.14 -10.40
N PHE A 498 -19.11 -13.05 -11.55
CA PHE A 498 -18.93 -14.15 -12.49
C PHE A 498 -17.47 -14.49 -12.76
N GLY A 499 -17.12 -15.77 -12.59
CA GLY A 499 -15.85 -16.36 -13.00
C GLY A 499 -15.99 -17.16 -14.31
N TYR A 500 -14.89 -17.30 -15.04
CA TYR A 500 -14.86 -17.99 -16.32
C TYR A 500 -13.63 -18.90 -16.42
N VAL A 501 -13.87 -20.19 -16.63
CA VAL A 501 -12.81 -21.19 -16.79
C VAL A 501 -12.97 -21.85 -18.15
N TYR A 502 -11.96 -21.71 -18.99
CA TYR A 502 -11.96 -22.21 -20.36
C TYR A 502 -11.16 -23.50 -20.49
N GLU A 503 -11.43 -24.22 -21.59
CA GLU A 503 -10.68 -25.41 -21.98
C GLU A 503 -10.67 -26.51 -20.91
N VAL A 504 -11.77 -26.64 -20.17
CA VAL A 504 -11.90 -27.65 -19.12
C VAL A 504 -11.88 -29.03 -19.76
N ASN A 505 -10.95 -29.87 -19.33
CA ASN A 505 -10.77 -31.21 -19.88
C ASN A 505 -11.95 -32.14 -19.50
N PRO A 506 -12.70 -32.71 -20.47
CA PRO A 506 -13.80 -33.60 -20.16
C PRO A 506 -13.33 -34.97 -19.66
N GLY A 507 -14.06 -35.53 -18.69
CA GLY A 507 -13.74 -36.83 -18.10
C GLY A 507 -12.38 -36.90 -17.39
N ALA A 508 -11.87 -35.76 -16.92
CA ALA A 508 -10.70 -35.71 -16.05
C ALA A 508 -10.99 -36.33 -14.67
N SER A 509 -10.01 -36.37 -13.77
CA SER A 509 -10.19 -36.97 -12.44
C SER A 509 -10.99 -36.06 -11.51
N ALA A 510 -11.49 -36.62 -10.40
CA ALA A 510 -12.18 -35.86 -9.38
C ALA A 510 -11.29 -34.75 -8.78
N GLU A 511 -10.00 -35.02 -8.58
CA GLU A 511 -9.02 -34.04 -8.06
C GLU A 511 -8.88 -32.85 -8.99
N TYR A 512 -8.83 -33.08 -10.30
CA TYR A 512 -8.75 -32.00 -11.29
C TYR A 512 -9.96 -31.06 -11.19
N TYR A 513 -11.18 -31.60 -11.04
CA TYR A 513 -12.37 -30.76 -10.91
C TYR A 513 -12.44 -30.05 -9.55
N ARG A 514 -11.91 -30.64 -8.48
CA ARG A 514 -11.78 -29.98 -7.17
C ARG A 514 -10.84 -28.79 -7.27
N ASP A 515 -9.64 -28.98 -7.82
CA ASP A 515 -8.64 -27.92 -7.97
C ASP A 515 -9.18 -26.78 -8.83
N LEU A 516 -9.89 -27.10 -9.94
CA LEU A 516 -10.53 -26.10 -10.77
C LEU A 516 -11.58 -25.26 -10.03
N ILE A 517 -12.43 -25.91 -9.21
CA ILE A 517 -13.48 -25.20 -8.48
C ILE A 517 -12.87 -24.34 -7.38
N VAL A 518 -11.90 -24.86 -6.61
CA VAL A 518 -11.23 -24.10 -5.54
C VAL A 518 -10.58 -22.84 -6.12
N ASN A 519 -9.74 -22.99 -7.15
CA ASN A 519 -9.08 -21.83 -7.78
C ASN A 519 -10.10 -20.81 -8.32
N ALA A 520 -11.21 -21.27 -8.93
CA ALA A 520 -12.22 -20.36 -9.45
C ALA A 520 -13.01 -19.63 -8.37
N LEU A 521 -13.11 -20.20 -7.16
CA LEU A 521 -13.72 -19.56 -6.01
C LEU A 521 -12.75 -18.58 -5.33
N GLU A 522 -11.47 -18.95 -5.21
CA GLU A 522 -10.41 -18.05 -4.75
C GLU A 522 -10.31 -16.79 -5.65
N ASP A 523 -10.36 -16.97 -6.98
CA ASP A 523 -10.40 -15.87 -7.95
C ASP A 523 -11.64 -14.96 -7.78
N LEU A 524 -12.72 -15.45 -7.16
CA LEU A 524 -13.93 -14.68 -6.84
C LEU A 524 -13.93 -14.11 -5.42
N GLY A 525 -12.83 -14.26 -4.69
CA GLY A 525 -12.59 -13.70 -3.36
C GLY A 525 -13.03 -14.57 -2.19
N TYR A 526 -13.26 -15.87 -2.40
CA TYR A 526 -13.46 -16.83 -1.29
C TYR A 526 -12.10 -17.26 -0.70
N ASP A 527 -12.04 -17.46 0.62
CA ASP A 527 -10.91 -18.05 1.33
C ASP A 527 -11.21 -19.54 1.63
N LEU A 528 -10.44 -20.48 1.08
CA LEU A 528 -10.76 -21.93 1.02
C LEU A 528 -9.65 -22.90 1.43
#